data_AF-A0A6V7MBF5-F1
#
_entry.id   AF-A0A6V7MBF5-F1
#
_cell.length_a   1.000
_cell.length_b   1.000
_cell.length_c   1.000
_cell.angle_alpha   90.00
_cell.angle_beta   90.00
_cell.angle_gamma   90.00
#
_symmetry.space_group_name_H-M   'P 1'
#
loop_
_entity.id
_entity.type
_entity.pdbx_description
1 polymer ?
#
loop_
_entity_poly.entity_id
_entity_poly.type
_entity_poly.pdbx_seq_one_letter_code
_entity_poly.pdbx_strand_id
1 'polypeptide(L)'
;LLWNKGVEDKKLPEVKWFVIALYCFSTAVLFHAALVEPQNLRSSYFKFLYNLSGGRLASMNRIPLDAFGLETSRYLKEVLVKTKTTDQHHYSF
;
A
#
# COMPACT_ATOMS: atom_id res chain seq x y z
N LEU A 1 7.53 20.33 -1.96
CA LEU A 1 8.20 21.65 -1.99
C LEU A 1 8.39 22.20 -3.41
N LEU A 2 8.75 21.37 -4.42
CA LEU A 2 8.86 21.80 -5.83
C LEU A 2 7.55 22.34 -6.42
N TRP A 3 6.41 21.67 -6.17
CA TRP A 3 5.11 22.10 -6.69
C TRP A 3 4.65 23.46 -6.14
N ASN A 4 4.80 23.69 -4.82
CA ASN A 4 4.43 24.97 -4.21
C ASN A 4 5.27 26.13 -4.75
N LYS A 5 6.59 25.93 -4.96
CA LYS A 5 7.45 26.93 -5.63
C LYS A 5 7.00 27.22 -7.07
N GLY A 6 6.57 26.19 -7.81
CA GLY A 6 6.08 26.35 -9.19
C GLY A 6 4.69 27.02 -9.29
N VAL A 7 3.86 26.89 -8.26
CA VAL A 7 2.58 27.60 -8.12
C VAL A 7 2.79 29.06 -7.77
N GLU A 8 3.75 29.36 -6.89
CA GLU A 8 4.17 30.73 -6.53
C GLU A 8 4.69 31.52 -7.76
N ASP A 9 5.42 30.84 -8.65
CA ASP A 9 5.96 31.41 -9.90
C ASP A 9 4.90 31.58 -11.03
N LYS A 10 3.60 31.33 -10.77
CA LYS A 10 2.46 31.47 -11.71
C LYS A 10 2.60 30.73 -13.06
N LYS A 11 3.56 29.80 -13.20
CA LYS A 11 3.82 29.07 -14.46
C LYS A 11 2.88 27.90 -14.71
N LEU A 12 2.17 27.42 -13.69
CA LEU A 12 1.30 26.25 -13.76
C LEU A 12 -0.10 26.63 -13.26
N PRO A 13 -1.19 26.18 -13.92
CA PRO A 13 -2.53 26.37 -13.38
C PRO A 13 -2.61 25.68 -12.01
N GLU A 14 -3.17 26.38 -11.01
CA GLU A 14 -3.40 25.84 -9.68
C GLU A 14 -4.39 24.67 -9.75
N VAL A 15 -3.88 23.47 -10.05
CA VAL A 15 -4.65 22.24 -9.89
C VAL A 15 -4.78 22.01 -8.39
N LYS A 16 -5.87 22.55 -7.83
CA LYS A 16 -6.30 22.26 -6.48
C LYS A 16 -6.26 20.74 -6.29
N TRP A 17 -5.64 20.28 -5.22
CA TRP A 17 -5.51 18.86 -4.85
C TRP A 17 -4.46 18.02 -5.60
N PHE A 18 -3.62 18.58 -6.49
CA PHE A 18 -2.60 17.78 -7.19
C PHE A 18 -1.67 17.00 -6.25
N VAL A 19 -1.23 17.61 -5.15
CA VAL A 19 -0.38 16.96 -4.14
C VAL A 19 -1.08 15.75 -3.50
N ILE A 20 -2.38 15.87 -3.26
CA ILE A 20 -3.21 14.81 -2.68
C ILE A 20 -3.44 13.70 -3.71
N ALA A 21 -3.66 14.05 -4.98
CA ALA A 21 -3.72 13.06 -6.06
C ALA A 21 -2.41 12.29 -6.20
N LEU A 22 -1.26 12.97 -6.16
CA LEU A 22 0.06 12.34 -6.21
C LEU A 22 0.29 11.42 -5.00
N TYR A 23 -0.13 11.83 -3.81
CA TYR A 23 -0.06 11.02 -2.60
C TYR A 23 -0.93 9.76 -2.71
N CYS A 24 -2.17 9.89 -3.18
CA CYS A 24 -3.06 8.75 -3.41
C CYS A 24 -2.49 7.80 -4.48
N PHE A 25 -1.94 8.34 -5.57
CA PHE A 25 -1.30 7.55 -6.61
C PHE A 25 -0.11 6.76 -6.08
N SER A 26 0.77 7.42 -5.32
CA SER A 26 1.93 6.79 -4.70
C SER A 26 1.53 5.69 -3.71
N THR A 27 0.46 5.94 -2.94
CA THR A 27 -0.10 4.98 -2.00
C THR A 27 -0.73 3.78 -2.72
N ALA A 28 -1.40 4.00 -3.87
CA ALA A 28 -1.96 2.92 -4.68
C ALA A 28 -0.87 2.01 -5.26
N VAL A 29 0.24 2.58 -5.74
CA VAL A 29 1.41 1.81 -6.21
C VAL A 29 2.00 0.97 -5.08
N LEU A 30 2.12 1.53 -3.87
CA LEU A 30 2.56 0.80 -2.68
C LEU A 30 1.62 -0.36 -2.32
N PHE A 31 0.31 -0.16 -2.39
CA PHE A 31 -0.68 -1.23 -2.19
C PHE A 31 -0.54 -2.34 -3.23
N HIS A 32 -0.33 -1.97 -4.50
CA HIS A 32 -0.13 -2.95 -5.56
C HIS A 32 1.12 -3.80 -5.31
N ALA A 33 2.25 -3.17 -5.00
CA ALA A 33 3.48 -3.88 -4.65
C ALA A 33 3.30 -4.80 -3.43
N ALA A 34 2.61 -4.32 -2.38
CA ALA A 34 2.35 -5.11 -1.18
C ALA A 34 1.41 -6.31 -1.40
N LEU A 35 0.56 -6.25 -2.43
CA LEU A 35 -0.33 -7.34 -2.82
C LEU A 35 0.39 -8.41 -3.61
N VAL A 36 1.21 -8.02 -4.59
CA VAL A 36 1.88 -8.96 -5.51
C VAL A 36 3.13 -9.57 -4.87
N GLU A 37 4.00 -8.76 -4.28
CA GLU A 37 5.29 -9.19 -3.70
C GLU A 37 5.54 -8.55 -2.32
N PRO A 38 4.84 -9.01 -1.27
CA PRO A 38 4.99 -8.45 0.07
C PRO A 38 6.41 -8.56 0.63
N GLN A 39 7.21 -9.54 0.20
CA GLN A 39 8.57 -9.79 0.66
C GLN A 39 9.58 -8.71 0.28
N ASN A 40 9.36 -8.04 -0.86
CA ASN A 40 10.26 -6.99 -1.35
C ASN A 40 10.00 -5.65 -0.66
N LEU A 41 8.86 -5.52 0.03
CA LEU A 41 8.48 -4.31 0.73
C LEU A 41 9.13 -4.25 2.12
N ARG A 42 9.75 -3.11 2.46
CA ARG A 42 10.25 -2.88 3.82
C ARG A 42 9.10 -2.99 4.83
N SER A 43 9.34 -3.70 5.92
CA SER A 43 8.33 -3.99 6.96
C SER A 43 7.65 -2.74 7.55
N SER A 44 8.32 -1.58 7.58
CA SER A 44 7.72 -0.32 8.02
C SER A 44 6.62 0.17 7.08
N TYR A 45 6.80 0.04 5.75
CA TYR A 45 5.79 0.42 4.77
C TYR A 45 4.60 -0.54 4.82
N PHE A 46 4.85 -1.84 5.03
CA PHE A 46 3.77 -2.81 5.22
C PHE A 46 2.89 -2.45 6.43
N LYS A 47 3.50 -2.11 7.58
CA LYS A 47 2.78 -1.64 8.77
C LYS A 47 1.98 -0.37 8.51
N PHE A 48 2.55 0.58 7.77
CA PHE A 48 1.86 1.79 7.37
C PHE A 48 0.60 1.48 6.54
N LEU A 49 0.73 0.66 5.49
CA LEU A 49 -0.41 0.26 4.65
C LEU A 49 -1.45 -0.57 5.41
N TYR A 50 -1.00 -1.43 6.33
CA TYR A 50 -1.87 -2.20 7.21
C TYR A 50 -2.69 -1.26 8.12
N ASN A 51 -2.06 -0.27 8.75
CA ASN A 51 -2.75 0.70 9.59
C ASN A 51 -3.70 1.58 8.77
N LEU A 52 -3.27 2.03 7.58
CA LEU A 52 -4.09 2.84 6.67
C LEU A 52 -5.34 2.10 6.19
N SER A 53 -5.22 0.79 5.95
CA SER A 53 -6.32 -0.06 5.48
C SER A 53 -7.14 -0.70 6.61
N GLY A 54 -6.80 -0.45 7.88
CA GLY A 54 -7.46 -1.10 9.02
C GLY A 54 -7.34 -2.62 9.00
N GLY A 55 -6.19 -3.15 8.57
CA GLY A 55 -5.91 -4.58 8.52
C GLY A 55 -6.50 -5.34 7.33
N ARG A 56 -7.28 -4.67 6.45
CA ARG A 56 -7.90 -5.29 5.26
C ARG A 56 -6.87 -5.84 4.28
N LEU A 57 -5.70 -5.20 4.18
CA LEU A 57 -4.60 -5.66 3.34
C LEU A 57 -4.10 -7.07 3.69
N ALA A 58 -4.14 -7.44 4.97
CA ALA A 58 -3.71 -8.75 5.45
C ALA A 58 -4.79 -9.82 5.27
N SER A 59 -6.07 -9.43 5.31
CA SER A 59 -7.22 -10.32 5.21
C SER A 59 -7.58 -10.70 3.75
N MET A 60 -7.07 -9.97 2.75
CA MET A 60 -7.33 -10.27 1.34
C MET A 60 -6.77 -11.63 0.93
N ASN A 61 -7.61 -12.46 0.31
CA ASN A 61 -7.21 -13.77 -0.19
C ASN A 61 -6.27 -13.62 -1.39
N ARG A 62 -5.07 -14.22 -1.30
CA ARG A 62 -4.02 -14.19 -2.34
C ARG A 62 -3.82 -15.52 -3.05
N ILE A 63 -4.62 -16.54 -2.73
CA ILE A 63 -4.59 -17.85 -3.40
C ILE A 63 -4.69 -17.73 -4.94
N PRO A 64 -5.51 -16.84 -5.54
CA PRO A 64 -5.54 -16.68 -6.98
C PRO A 64 -4.23 -16.13 -7.58
N LEU A 65 -3.44 -15.38 -6.79
CA LEU A 65 -2.15 -14.85 -7.25
C LEU A 65 -1.07 -15.94 -7.28
N ASP A 66 -1.22 -16.99 -6.47
CA ASP A 66 -0.29 -18.14 -6.49
C ASP A 66 -0.35 -18.91 -7.82
N ALA A 67 -1.46 -18.83 -8.56
CA ALA A 67 -1.59 -19.44 -9.89
C ALA A 67 -0.58 -18.88 -10.91
N PHE A 68 -0.04 -17.68 -10.67
CA PHE A 68 1.02 -17.09 -11.49
C PHE A 68 2.43 -17.59 -11.11
N GLY A 69 2.54 -18.53 -10.15
CA GLY A 69 3.82 -19.10 -9.72
C GLY A 69 4.61 -18.22 -8.74
N LEU A 70 4.01 -17.15 -8.22
CA LEU A 70 4.66 -16.15 -7.36
C LEU A 70 4.66 -16.51 -5.86
N GLU A 71 3.99 -17.60 -5.45
CA GLU A 71 3.84 -18.06 -4.05
C GLU A 71 3.51 -16.93 -3.06
N THR A 72 2.77 -15.93 -3.51
CA THR A 72 2.45 -14.69 -2.80
C THR A 72 1.78 -14.95 -1.45
N SER A 73 0.96 -16.00 -1.33
CA SER A 73 0.31 -16.37 -0.06
C SER A 73 1.30 -16.84 1.02
N ARG A 74 2.38 -17.53 0.62
CA ARG A 74 3.45 -17.97 1.53
C ARG A 74 4.23 -16.78 2.05
N TYR A 75 4.66 -15.90 1.14
CA TYR A 75 5.39 -14.69 1.50
C TYR A 75 4.57 -13.72 2.36
N LEU A 76 3.26 -13.64 2.15
CA LEU A 76 2.39 -12.88 3.04
C LEU A 76 2.49 -13.39 4.48
N LYS A 77 2.37 -14.70 4.71
CA LYS A 77 2.47 -15.29 6.05
C LYS A 77 3.80 -14.94 6.72
N GLU A 78 4.90 -15.03 5.97
CA GLU A 78 6.23 -14.67 6.47
C GLU A 78 6.31 -13.19 6.87
N VAL A 79 5.74 -12.30 6.04
CA VAL A 79 5.71 -10.87 6.33
C VAL A 79 4.84 -10.58 7.55
N LEU A 80 3.66 -11.20 7.67
CA LEU A 80 2.78 -11.04 8.83
C LEU A 80 3.47 -11.41 10.14
N VAL A 81 4.21 -12.53 10.15
CA VAL A 81 5.02 -12.95 11.29
C VAL A 81 6.11 -11.92 11.60
N LYS A 82 6.83 -11.44 10.59
CA LYS A 82 7.88 -10.41 10.76
C LYS A 82 7.32 -9.08 11.27
N THR A 83 6.13 -8.67 10.81
CA THR A 83 5.52 -7.41 11.18
C THR A 83 4.69 -7.50 12.47
N LYS A 84 4.47 -8.70 13.02
CA LYS A 84 3.57 -8.96 14.16
C LYS A 84 2.15 -8.42 13.90
N THR A 85 1.66 -8.60 12.67
CA THR A 85 0.34 -8.16 12.22
C THR A 85 -0.56 -9.36 11.98
N THR A 86 -1.86 -9.21 12.20
CA THR A 86 -2.85 -10.30 12.15
C THR A 86 -3.74 -10.17 10.92
N ASP A 87 -4.02 -11.29 10.25
CA ASP A 87 -4.98 -11.40 9.14
C ASP A 87 -6.43 -11.64 9.62
N GLN A 88 -6.60 -12.15 10.84
CA GLN A 88 -7.88 -12.39 11.49
C GLN A 88 -8.50 -11.11 12.05
N HIS A 89 -9.10 -10.32 11.16
CA HIS A 89 -9.98 -9.22 11.56
C HIS A 89 -11.43 -9.66 11.47
N HIS A 90 -12.14 -9.62 12.59
CA HIS A 90 -13.58 -9.83 12.62
C HIS A 90 -14.27 -8.51 12.26
N TYR A 91 -14.63 -8.35 10.99
CA TYR A 91 -15.36 -7.18 10.52
C TYR A 91 -16.82 -7.31 10.95
N SER A 92 -17.26 -6.50 11.92
CA SER A 92 -18.70 -6.30 12.20
C SER A 92 -19.25 -5.37 11.11
N PHE A 93 -20.05 -5.92 10.20
CA PHE A 93 -20.84 -5.14 9.24
C PHE A 93 -22.17 -4.71 9.86
#